data_AF-A0A2E1N7Y3-F1
#
_entry.id   AF-A0A2E1N7Y3-F1
#
_cell.length_a   1.000
_cell.length_b   1.000
_cell.length_c   1.000
_cell.angle_alpha   90.00
_cell.angle_beta   90.00
_cell.angle_gamma   90.00
#
_symmetry.space_group_name_H-M   'P 1'
#
loop_
_entity.id
_entity.type
_entity.pdbx_description
1 polymer ?
#
loop_
_entity_poly.entity_id
_entity_poly.type
_entity_poly.pdbx_seq_one_letter_code
_entity_poly.pdbx_strand_id
1 'polypeptide(L)'
;MPSITETMRSTVPETTGKRDLRADKTSTSAPESQSAEAVPAADAQRDQVELSESVVRAIEDAKFDAAKVEALRLAIMEGNYPLDAKRIAENMLDLERMISS
;
A
#
# COMPACT_ATOMS: atom_id res chain seq x y z
N MET A 1 22.02 -41.14 -20.13
CA MET A 1 20.94 -40.32 -20.71
C MET A 1 20.91 -39.01 -19.94
N PRO A 2 21.43 -37.90 -20.49
CA PRO A 2 21.36 -36.58 -19.83
C PRO A 2 20.02 -35.89 -20.08
N SER A 3 19.53 -35.22 -19.03
CA SER A 3 18.18 -34.66 -18.85
C SER A 3 17.93 -33.34 -19.60
N ILE A 4 16.67 -33.10 -19.99
CA ILE A 4 16.17 -31.99 -20.85
C ILE A 4 16.10 -30.63 -20.10
N THR A 5 16.63 -30.51 -18.90
CA THR A 5 16.42 -29.32 -18.05
C THR A 5 17.38 -28.16 -18.31
N GLU A 6 18.14 -28.19 -19.40
CA GLU A 6 19.20 -27.21 -19.66
C GLU A 6 19.14 -26.69 -21.09
N THR A 7 18.15 -25.87 -21.42
CA THR A 7 18.21 -24.85 -22.48
C THR A 7 16.99 -23.95 -22.33
N MET A 8 17.21 -22.70 -21.91
CA MET A 8 16.49 -21.46 -22.29
C MET A 8 16.76 -20.39 -21.20
N ARG A 9 18.03 -20.06 -21.00
CA ARG A 9 18.44 -18.82 -20.32
C ARG A 9 18.65 -17.76 -21.39
N SER A 10 17.72 -16.81 -21.43
CA SER A 10 17.88 -15.39 -21.76
C SER A 10 19.05 -14.98 -22.67
N THR A 11 18.72 -14.51 -23.87
CA THR A 11 19.54 -13.53 -24.61
C THR A 11 18.64 -12.42 -25.15
N VAL A 12 18.67 -11.26 -24.49
CA VAL A 12 18.16 -10.00 -25.05
C VAL A 12 19.40 -9.23 -25.54
N PRO A 13 19.52 -8.86 -26.82
CA PRO A 13 20.68 -8.12 -27.29
C PRO A 13 20.64 -6.66 -26.82
N GLU A 14 21.75 -6.27 -26.20
CA GLU A 14 22.15 -4.95 -25.75
C GLU A 14 22.18 -3.95 -26.92
N THR A 15 21.46 -2.84 -26.78
CA THR A 15 21.51 -1.71 -27.74
C THR A 15 22.37 -0.60 -27.15
N THR A 16 23.36 -0.21 -27.96
CA THR A 16 24.45 0.71 -27.71
C THR A 16 23.99 2.10 -27.25
N GLY A 17 24.25 2.45 -25.99
CA GLY A 17 24.14 3.81 -25.47
C GLY A 17 25.52 4.37 -25.10
N LYS A 18 26.07 5.24 -25.95
CA LYS A 18 27.30 6.00 -25.67
C LYS A 18 27.09 6.90 -24.45
N ARG A 19 27.97 6.85 -23.46
CA ARG A 19 28.26 7.98 -22.56
C ARG A 19 29.69 7.91 -22.04
N ASP A 20 30.47 8.88 -22.46
CA ASP A 20 31.86 9.12 -22.09
C ASP A 20 32.03 9.50 -20.61
N LEU A 21 33.02 8.83 -20.00
CA LEU A 21 34.11 9.35 -19.15
C LEU A 21 33.81 10.37 -18.03
N ARG A 22 34.24 10.00 -16.80
CA ARG A 22 35.26 10.66 -15.92
C ARG A 22 34.84 10.54 -14.44
N ALA A 23 35.49 9.66 -13.66
CA ALA A 23 36.54 9.98 -12.66
C ALA A 23 36.03 10.97 -11.59
N ASP A 24 36.18 10.82 -10.28
CA ASP A 24 37.07 10.09 -9.39
C ASP A 24 36.59 10.44 -7.95
N LYS A 25 37.01 9.65 -6.96
CA LYS A 25 37.21 10.05 -5.54
C LYS A 25 36.03 10.17 -4.54
N THR A 26 36.15 9.25 -3.57
CA THR A 26 36.24 9.46 -2.10
C THR A 26 34.99 9.74 -1.27
N SER A 27 34.57 8.68 -0.57
CA SER A 27 34.34 8.58 0.88
C SER A 27 34.51 9.85 1.73
N THR A 28 33.44 10.25 2.44
CA THR A 28 33.42 10.82 3.82
C THR A 28 31.95 11.23 4.12
N SER A 29 31.24 10.56 5.03
CA SER A 29 30.97 10.91 6.44
C SER A 29 29.64 11.66 6.70
N ALA A 30 28.83 11.02 7.56
CA ALA A 30 27.87 11.56 8.54
C ALA A 30 26.61 12.36 8.11
N PRO A 31 25.46 12.18 8.83
CA PRO A 31 24.25 12.94 8.60
C PRO A 31 24.30 14.25 9.41
N GLU A 32 24.36 15.39 8.74
CA GLU A 32 24.15 16.67 9.41
C GLU A 32 22.67 17.05 9.38
N SER A 33 22.14 17.23 10.58
CA SER A 33 20.86 17.86 10.84
C SER A 33 20.91 19.31 10.38
N GLN A 34 20.06 19.67 9.42
CA GLN A 34 19.71 21.06 9.19
C GLN A 34 18.22 21.24 9.43
N SER A 35 17.93 21.91 10.56
CA SER A 35 16.66 22.59 10.79
C SER A 35 16.31 23.42 9.57
N ALA A 36 15.31 22.96 8.82
CA ALA A 36 14.65 23.80 7.83
C ALA A 36 13.64 24.67 8.57
N GLU A 37 14.05 25.92 8.73
CA GLU A 37 13.27 27.11 9.02
C GLU A 37 11.81 26.99 8.55
N ALA A 38 10.87 27.20 9.47
CA ALA A 38 9.45 27.22 9.19
C ALA A 38 9.12 28.37 8.24
N VAL A 39 9.00 28.07 6.94
CA VAL A 39 8.31 28.95 6.01
C VAL A 39 6.86 29.06 6.47
N PRO A 40 6.28 30.27 6.65
CA PRO A 40 4.85 30.38 6.84
C PRO A 40 4.24 29.92 5.53
N ALA A 41 3.72 28.68 5.51
CA ALA A 41 2.97 28.18 4.38
C ALA A 41 1.82 29.16 4.19
N ALA A 42 1.91 29.97 3.12
CA ALA A 42 0.80 30.76 2.64
C ALA A 42 -0.43 29.87 2.66
N ASP A 43 -1.48 30.35 3.33
CA ASP A 43 -2.73 29.66 3.58
C ASP A 43 -3.35 29.31 2.22
N ALA A 44 -2.91 28.20 1.66
CA ALA A 44 -3.57 27.57 0.54
C ALA A 44 -4.94 27.23 1.09
N GLN A 45 -5.96 27.90 0.58
CA GLN A 45 -7.36 27.63 0.89
C GLN A 45 -7.62 26.16 0.52
N ARG A 46 -7.36 25.28 1.49
CA ARG A 46 -7.57 23.85 1.39
C ARG A 46 -9.01 23.64 1.80
N ASP A 47 -9.81 23.07 0.91
CA ASP A 47 -11.11 22.54 1.30
C ASP A 47 -10.89 21.58 2.47
N GLN A 48 -11.30 22.02 3.66
CA GLN A 48 -11.24 21.23 4.89
C GLN A 48 -12.61 20.60 5.11
N VAL A 49 -12.63 19.28 5.23
CA VAL A 49 -13.81 18.52 5.59
C VAL A 49 -13.63 18.07 7.03
N GLU A 50 -14.42 18.63 7.94
CA GLU A 50 -14.48 18.20 9.33
C GLU A 50 -15.53 17.11 9.50
N LEU A 51 -15.20 16.05 10.25
CA LEU A 51 -16.16 15.02 10.61
C LEU A 51 -17.15 15.60 11.63
N SER A 52 -18.44 15.31 11.46
CA SER A 52 -19.44 15.71 12.45
C SER A 52 -19.21 15.00 13.79
N GLU A 53 -19.54 15.68 14.89
CA GLU A 53 -19.36 15.13 16.25
C GLU A 53 -20.09 13.78 16.45
N SER A 54 -21.19 13.57 15.72
CA SER A 54 -21.93 12.30 15.74
C SER A 54 -21.14 11.15 15.14
N VAL A 55 -20.40 11.39 14.05
CA VAL A 55 -19.55 10.38 13.41
C VAL A 55 -18.35 10.05 14.29
N VAL A 56 -17.73 11.07 14.90
CA VAL A 56 -16.61 10.86 15.84
C VAL A 56 -17.03 9.97 17.01
N ARG A 57 -18.17 10.28 17.65
CA ARG A 57 -18.71 9.44 18.74
C ARG A 57 -19.07 8.03 18.29
N ALA A 58 -19.61 7.86 17.08
CA ALA A 58 -19.91 6.55 16.55
C ALA A 58 -18.65 5.70 16.32
N ILE A 59 -17.54 6.31 15.90
CA ILE A 59 -16.24 5.63 15.76
C ILE A 59 -15.68 5.22 17.13
N GLU A 60 -15.83 6.08 18.15
CA GLU A 60 -15.41 5.78 19.52
C GLU A 60 -16.25 4.66 20.16
N ASP A 61 -17.56 4.60 19.89
CA ASP A 61 -18.45 3.54 20.37
C ASP A 61 -18.29 2.24 19.57
N ALA A 62 -17.85 2.31 18.32
CA ALA A 62 -17.60 1.15 17.48
C ALA A 62 -16.53 0.25 18.11
N LYS A 63 -16.98 -0.83 18.76
CA LYS A 63 -16.10 -1.79 19.43
C LYS A 63 -15.27 -2.55 18.41
N PHE A 64 -13.97 -2.30 18.42
CA PHE A 64 -13.00 -3.09 17.67
C PHE A 64 -12.78 -4.44 18.35
N ASP A 65 -13.24 -5.52 17.72
CA ASP A 65 -13.02 -6.89 18.20
C ASP A 65 -11.70 -7.45 17.65
N ALA A 66 -10.61 -7.22 18.39
CA ALA A 66 -9.28 -7.67 18.01
C ALA A 66 -9.21 -9.20 17.83
N ALA A 67 -9.90 -9.96 18.69
CA ALA A 67 -9.89 -11.43 18.65
C ALA A 67 -10.54 -11.95 17.36
N LYS A 68 -11.66 -11.35 16.95
CA LYS A 68 -12.29 -11.66 15.66
C LYS A 68 -11.37 -11.36 14.49
N VAL A 69 -10.69 -10.21 14.49
CA VAL A 69 -9.80 -9.84 13.39
C VAL A 69 -8.61 -10.80 13.30
N GLU A 70 -8.01 -11.21 14.41
CA GLU A 70 -6.95 -12.22 14.41
C GLU A 70 -7.42 -13.58 13.89
N ALA A 71 -8.59 -14.05 14.32
CA ALA A 71 -9.17 -15.29 13.82
C ALA A 71 -9.41 -15.24 12.30
N LEU A 72 -9.92 -14.11 11.78
CA LEU A 72 -10.08 -13.92 10.33
C LEU A 72 -8.73 -13.92 9.60
N ARG A 73 -7.71 -13.23 10.13
CA ARG A 73 -6.36 -13.20 9.54
C ARG A 73 -5.79 -14.61 9.44
N LEU A 74 -5.88 -15.40 10.51
CA LEU A 74 -5.42 -16.79 10.53
C LEU A 74 -6.17 -17.64 9.51
N ALA A 75 -7.50 -17.56 9.47
CA ALA A 75 -8.32 -18.31 8.52
C ALA A 75 -7.98 -17.99 7.06
N ILE A 76 -7.67 -16.73 6.74
CA ILE A 76 -7.24 -16.32 5.39
C ILE A 76 -5.85 -16.89 5.09
N MET A 77 -4.92 -16.79 6.02
CA MET A 77 -3.54 -17.29 5.85
C MET A 77 -3.49 -18.81 5.66
N GLU A 78 -4.32 -19.55 6.39
CA GLU A 78 -4.45 -21.01 6.26
C GLU A 78 -5.29 -21.42 5.02
N GLY A 79 -5.93 -20.45 4.35
CA GLY A 79 -6.82 -20.72 3.22
C GLY A 79 -8.18 -21.32 3.61
N ASN A 80 -8.51 -21.33 4.90
CA ASN A 80 -9.77 -21.85 5.45
C ASN A 80 -10.84 -20.75 5.64
N TYR A 81 -10.65 -19.58 5.04
CA TYR A 81 -11.67 -18.53 5.08
C TYR A 81 -12.88 -18.93 4.21
N PRO A 82 -14.10 -18.96 4.75
CA PRO A 82 -15.26 -19.43 4.00
C PRO A 82 -15.63 -18.48 2.87
N LEU A 83 -15.58 -18.99 1.63
CA LEU A 83 -16.05 -18.30 0.44
C LEU A 83 -17.48 -18.76 0.10
N ASP A 84 -18.47 -18.00 0.60
CA ASP A 84 -19.87 -18.23 0.28
C ASP A 84 -20.34 -17.21 -0.78
N ALA A 85 -20.72 -17.72 -1.94
CA ALA A 85 -21.17 -16.90 -3.07
C ALA A 85 -22.42 -16.05 -2.73
N LYS A 86 -23.32 -16.56 -1.88
CA LYS A 86 -24.52 -15.80 -1.47
C LYS A 86 -24.13 -14.60 -0.62
N ARG A 87 -23.30 -14.83 0.41
CA ARG A 87 -22.80 -13.77 1.28
C ARG A 87 -22.02 -12.70 0.51
N ILE A 88 -21.24 -13.11 -0.49
CA ILE A 88 -20.54 -12.17 -1.35
C ILE A 88 -21.55 -11.31 -2.14
N ALA A 89 -22.55 -11.93 -2.76
CA ALA A 89 -23.56 -11.20 -3.53
C ALA A 89 -24.38 -10.22 -2.69
N GLU A 90 -24.80 -10.62 -1.49
CA GLU A 90 -25.52 -9.76 -0.55
C GLU A 90 -24.67 -8.54 -0.16
N ASN A 91 -23.41 -8.75 0.23
CA ASN A 91 -22.50 -7.66 0.57
C ASN A 91 -22.24 -6.70 -0.61
N MET A 92 -22.13 -7.22 -1.84
CA MET A 92 -21.96 -6.37 -3.02
C MET A 92 -23.20 -5.52 -3.29
N LEU A 93 -24.40 -6.10 -3.14
CA LEU A 93 -25.65 -5.37 -3.30
C LEU A 93 -25.77 -4.23 -2.28
N ASP A 94 -25.38 -4.45 -1.03
CA ASP A 94 -25.41 -3.42 0.01
C ASP A 94 -24.45 -2.26 -0.30
N LEU A 95 -23.25 -2.55 -0.83
CA LEU A 95 -22.30 -1.52 -1.25
C LEU A 95 -22.83 -0.70 -2.45
N GLU A 96 -23.45 -1.34 -3.43
CA GLU A 96 -24.07 -0.65 -4.58
C GLU A 96 -25.18 0.31 -4.12
N ARG A 97 -25.97 -0.09 -3.11
CA ARG A 97 -26.99 0.77 -2.51
C ARG A 97 -26.42 1.99 -1.80
N MET A 98 -25.26 1.86 -1.14
CA MET A 98 -24.59 2.97 -0.48
C MET A 98 -24.04 4.00 -1.48
N ILE A 99 -23.57 3.56 -2.64
CA ILE A 99 -22.99 4.44 -3.68
C ILE A 99 -24.06 5.07 -4.57
N SER A 100 -25.17 4.36 -4.79
CA SER A 100 -26.28 4.86 -5.62
C SER A 100 -27.26 5.78 -4.88
N SER A 101 -27.06 6.00 -3.59
CA SER A 101 -27.82 6.94 -2.76
C SER A 101 -27.22 8.34 -2.80
#